data_AF-A0A0F3NBB8-F1
#
_entry.id   AF-A0A0F3NBB8-F1
#
_cell.length_a   1.000
_cell.length_b   1.000
_cell.length_c   1.000
_cell.angle_alpha   90.00
_cell.angle_beta   90.00
_cell.angle_gamma   90.00
#
_symmetry.space_group_name_H-M   'P 1'
#
loop_
_entity.id
_entity.type
_entity.pdbx_description
1 polymer ?
#
loop_
_entity_poly.entity_id
_entity_poly.type
_entity_poly.pdbx_seq_one_letter_code
_entity_poly.pdbx_strand_id
1 'polypeptide(L)'
;MRFAYSWLLDCLDTECSAQVLVDKLSSIGVEAALVGGGVKQGSFVVAKVLEVLAHPDAHKLKVCKVYDGVEVLQIVCGASNVRGGMITVLARVGAYIQESGITISKAVIRGVESSGMLCSLEELGMSSSGDPSSGIVDLSESSEYAVGEDFIPQEEIIEVSVTPNRGDCLGVYGIARELAAAGMGSLKGFLWWEVMLLFVSLLLPWICV
;
A
#
# COMPACT_ATOMS: atom_id res chain seq x y z
N MET A 1 14.93 -14.93 -1.70
CA MET A 1 14.86 -13.52 -2.16
C MET A 1 13.47 -13.01 -1.88
N ARG A 2 13.31 -11.76 -1.43
CA ARG A 2 11.99 -11.14 -1.23
C ARG A 2 11.94 -9.81 -1.97
N PHE A 3 10.82 -9.52 -2.63
CA PHE A 3 10.61 -8.26 -3.32
C PHE A 3 9.12 -7.96 -3.43
N ALA A 4 8.79 -6.68 -3.61
CA ALA A 4 7.43 -6.21 -3.80
C ALA A 4 6.88 -6.59 -5.18
N TYR A 5 5.59 -6.91 -5.25
CA TYR A 5 4.90 -7.14 -6.52
C TYR A 5 4.92 -5.90 -7.44
N SER A 6 4.85 -4.68 -6.90
CA SER A 6 4.99 -3.44 -7.68
C SER A 6 6.32 -3.37 -8.44
N TRP A 7 7.43 -3.73 -7.80
CA TRP A 7 8.76 -3.73 -8.42
C TRP A 7 8.83 -4.72 -9.58
N LEU A 8 8.05 -5.81 -9.50
CA LEU A 8 7.91 -6.73 -10.62
C LEU A 8 7.17 -6.07 -11.78
N LEU A 9 6.11 -5.31 -11.51
CA LEU A 9 5.35 -4.56 -12.53
C LEU A 9 6.18 -3.45 -13.18
N ASP A 10 7.19 -2.90 -12.51
CA ASP A 10 8.14 -1.97 -13.15
C ASP A 10 8.95 -2.64 -14.26
N CYS A 11 9.17 -3.96 -14.16
CA CYS A 11 9.92 -4.76 -15.12
C CYS A 11 9.03 -5.57 -16.08
N LEU A 12 7.79 -5.89 -15.70
CA LEU A 12 6.90 -6.80 -16.41
C LEU A 12 5.56 -6.11 -16.67
N ASP A 13 5.14 -6.07 -17.94
CA ASP A 13 3.81 -5.66 -18.33
C ASP A 13 2.87 -6.87 -18.32
N THR A 14 1.92 -6.89 -17.38
CA THR A 14 1.00 -8.00 -17.16
C THR A 14 -0.28 -7.54 -16.45
N GLU A 15 -1.39 -8.22 -16.75
CA GLU A 15 -2.67 -8.06 -16.04
C GLU A 15 -2.88 -9.19 -15.00
N CYS A 16 -1.91 -10.09 -14.83
CA CYS A 16 -2.02 -11.23 -13.92
C CYS A 16 -1.83 -10.79 -12.46
N SER A 17 -2.66 -11.30 -11.55
CA SER A 17 -2.49 -11.10 -10.11
C SER A 17 -1.20 -11.73 -9.59
N ALA A 18 -0.68 -11.22 -8.48
CA ALA A 18 0.55 -11.73 -7.88
C ALA A 18 0.46 -13.24 -7.59
N GLN A 19 -0.68 -13.73 -7.11
CA GLN A 19 -0.89 -15.16 -6.84
C GLN A 19 -0.71 -16.01 -8.10
N VAL A 20 -1.28 -15.58 -9.22
CA VAL A 20 -1.17 -16.30 -10.50
C VAL A 20 0.29 -16.34 -10.99
N LEU A 21 1.05 -15.26 -10.78
CA LEU A 21 2.47 -15.22 -11.13
C LEU A 21 3.31 -16.14 -10.22
N VAL A 22 3.03 -16.17 -8.91
CA VAL A 22 3.69 -17.05 -7.95
C VAL A 22 3.44 -18.53 -8.28
N ASP A 23 2.19 -18.89 -8.60
CA ASP A 23 1.84 -20.25 -9.01
C ASP A 23 2.59 -20.63 -10.31
N LYS A 24 2.69 -19.68 -11.25
CA LYS A 24 3.43 -19.91 -12.49
C LYS A 24 4.92 -20.11 -12.24
N LEU A 25 5.56 -19.28 -11.41
CA LEU A 25 6.98 -19.43 -11.04
C LEU A 25 7.25 -20.83 -10.48
N SER A 26 6.38 -21.28 -9.58
CA SER A 26 6.51 -22.62 -9.00
C SER A 26 6.36 -23.71 -10.06
N SER A 27 5.44 -23.54 -11.02
CA SER A 27 5.24 -24.49 -12.13
C SER A 27 6.44 -24.61 -13.09
N ILE A 28 7.28 -23.58 -13.19
CA ILE A 28 8.48 -23.56 -14.04
C ILE A 28 9.78 -23.84 -13.25
N GLY A 29 9.64 -24.29 -12.00
CA GLY A 29 10.75 -24.74 -11.17
C GLY A 29 11.42 -23.64 -10.35
N VAL A 30 10.79 -22.48 -10.21
CA VAL A 30 11.22 -21.39 -9.32
C VAL A 30 10.23 -21.32 -8.15
N GLU A 31 10.57 -21.96 -7.03
CA GLU A 31 9.70 -22.00 -5.86
C GLU A 31 9.42 -20.59 -5.34
N ALA A 32 8.14 -20.20 -5.33
CA ALA A 32 7.70 -18.89 -4.91
C ALA A 32 6.47 -18.98 -3.99
N ALA A 33 6.33 -18.03 -3.10
CA ALA A 33 5.16 -17.86 -2.24
C ALA A 33 4.83 -16.37 -2.07
N LEU A 34 3.56 -16.04 -1.89
CA LEU A 34 3.17 -14.72 -1.40
C LEU A 34 3.33 -14.66 0.11
N VAL A 35 3.94 -13.58 0.58
CA VAL A 35 4.17 -13.28 1.99
C VAL A 35 3.53 -11.94 2.28
N GLY A 36 2.56 -11.91 3.19
CA GLY A 36 1.67 -10.77 3.30
C GLY A 36 0.73 -10.68 2.09
N GLY A 37 -0.28 -9.82 2.18
CA GLY A 37 -1.34 -9.76 1.19
C GLY A 37 -2.61 -10.49 1.66
N GLY A 38 -3.64 -9.69 1.84
CA GLY A 38 -4.99 -10.12 2.23
C GLY A 38 -5.97 -8.94 2.32
N VAL A 39 -5.50 -7.74 2.02
CA VAL A 39 -6.32 -6.54 1.97
C VAL A 39 -7.03 -6.55 0.62
N LYS A 40 -8.35 -6.76 0.64
CA LYS A 40 -9.17 -6.64 -0.57
C LYS A 40 -9.08 -5.20 -1.09
N GLN A 41 -8.93 -5.06 -2.40
CA GLN A 41 -9.04 -3.77 -3.09
C GLN A 41 -10.32 -3.03 -2.66
N GLY A 42 -10.23 -1.71 -2.47
CA GLY A 42 -11.34 -0.87 -1.99
C GLY A 42 -11.61 -0.90 -0.48
N SER A 43 -10.89 -1.70 0.30
CA SER A 43 -11.06 -1.76 1.77
C SER A 43 -10.54 -0.52 2.48
N PHE A 44 -9.43 0.04 2.00
CA PHE A 44 -8.85 1.27 2.52
C PHE A 44 -8.80 2.30 1.39
N VAL A 45 -9.19 3.52 1.70
CA VAL A 45 -9.29 4.61 0.73
C VAL A 45 -8.70 5.88 1.32
N VAL A 46 -8.04 6.67 0.48
CA VAL A 46 -7.57 8.01 0.86
C VAL A 46 -8.78 8.92 1.00
N ALA A 47 -8.96 9.50 2.18
CA ALA A 47 -10.15 10.27 2.53
C ALA A 47 -9.79 11.64 3.11
N LYS A 48 -10.69 12.61 2.96
CA LYS A 48 -10.52 13.96 3.48
C LYS A 48 -11.47 14.22 4.65
N VAL A 49 -10.93 14.64 5.78
CA VAL A 49 -11.72 15.12 6.91
C VAL A 49 -12.27 16.50 6.59
N LEU A 50 -13.58 16.64 6.47
CA LEU A 50 -14.24 17.92 6.19
C LEU A 50 -14.47 18.72 7.47
N GLU A 51 -15.02 18.05 8.49
CA GLU A 51 -15.46 18.68 9.74
C GLU A 51 -15.13 17.77 10.93
N VAL A 52 -14.73 18.36 12.05
CA VAL A 52 -14.44 17.65 13.31
C VAL A 52 -15.20 18.35 14.44
N LEU A 53 -16.12 17.63 15.07
CA LEU A 53 -16.91 18.09 16.20
C LEU A 53 -16.58 17.26 17.46
N ALA A 54 -16.73 17.85 18.64
CA ALA A 54 -16.61 17.10 19.88
C ALA A 54 -17.79 16.12 20.02
N HIS A 55 -17.51 14.92 20.53
CA HIS A 55 -18.57 13.94 20.76
C HIS A 55 -19.47 14.37 21.93
N PRO A 56 -20.81 14.31 21.80
CA PRO A 56 -21.73 14.80 22.84
C PRO A 56 -21.55 14.09 24.19
N ASP A 57 -21.38 12.77 24.16
CA ASP A 57 -21.25 11.94 25.37
C ASP A 57 -19.81 11.42 25.68
N ALA A 58 -18.77 12.02 25.08
CA ALA A 58 -17.39 11.58 25.32
C ALA A 58 -16.32 12.67 25.09
N HIS A 59 -15.59 13.01 26.14
CA HIS A 59 -14.52 14.03 26.09
C HIS A 59 -13.31 13.67 25.22
N LYS A 60 -13.03 12.38 25.02
CA LYS A 60 -11.88 11.90 24.24
C LYS A 60 -12.20 11.53 22.80
N LEU A 61 -13.49 11.53 22.42
CA LEU A 61 -13.92 11.15 21.08
C LEU A 61 -14.34 12.39 20.30
N LYS A 62 -14.17 12.31 18.99
CA LYS A 62 -14.55 13.34 18.04
C LYS A 62 -15.45 12.69 16.98
N VAL A 63 -16.45 13.43 16.53
CA VAL A 63 -17.32 13.05 15.41
C VAL A 63 -16.82 13.79 14.18
N CYS A 64 -16.36 13.03 13.19
CA CYS A 64 -15.75 13.56 11.98
C CYS A 64 -16.69 13.32 10.79
N LYS A 65 -16.86 14.33 9.94
CA LYS A 65 -17.40 14.14 8.59
C LYS A 65 -16.24 13.94 7.64
N VAL A 66 -16.24 12.83 6.94
CA VAL A 66 -15.11 12.38 6.11
C VAL A 66 -15.63 12.12 4.69
N TYR A 67 -14.99 12.74 3.69
CA TYR A 67 -15.27 12.49 2.28
C TYR A 67 -14.31 11.43 1.74
N ASP A 68 -14.84 10.34 1.21
CA ASP A 68 -14.07 9.19 0.74
C ASP A 68 -13.88 9.17 -0.79
N GLY A 69 -14.15 10.30 -1.46
CA GLY A 69 -14.14 10.42 -2.92
C GLY A 69 -15.49 10.14 -3.58
N VAL A 70 -16.44 9.52 -2.88
CA VAL A 70 -17.78 9.18 -3.40
C VAL A 70 -18.87 9.83 -2.56
N GLU A 71 -18.83 9.64 -1.24
CA GLU A 71 -19.83 10.13 -0.31
C GLU A 71 -19.21 10.71 0.97
N VAL A 72 -20.03 11.42 1.76
CA VAL A 72 -19.62 11.95 3.06
C VAL A 72 -20.11 11.03 4.15
N LEU A 73 -19.17 10.42 4.86
CA LEU A 73 -19.40 9.46 5.94
C LEU A 73 -19.20 10.12 7.30
N GLN A 74 -20.00 9.70 8.28
CA GLN A 74 -19.78 10.04 9.68
C GLN A 74 -18.88 8.98 10.32
N ILE A 75 -17.77 9.41 10.90
CA ILE A 75 -16.77 8.56 11.52
C ILE A 75 -16.47 9.08 12.93
N VAL A 76 -16.55 8.21 13.93
CA VAL A 76 -16.13 8.54 15.30
C VAL A 76 -14.65 8.18 15.44
N CYS A 77 -13.82 9.16 15.78
CA CYS A 77 -12.38 9.00 15.91
C CYS A 77 -11.91 9.45 17.30
N GLY A 78 -11.01 8.68 17.92
CA GLY A 78 -10.38 9.02 19.20
C GLY A 78 -9.01 9.68 19.08
N ALA A 79 -8.48 9.84 17.87
CA ALA A 79 -7.12 10.33 17.68
C ALA A 79 -6.98 11.82 18.03
N SER A 80 -5.89 12.17 18.71
CA SER A 80 -5.61 13.55 19.13
C SER A 80 -5.32 14.45 17.92
N ASN A 81 -4.68 13.91 16.88
CA ASN A 81 -4.20 14.62 15.70
C ASN A 81 -5.25 14.88 14.61
N VAL A 82 -6.45 14.28 14.68
CA VAL A 82 -7.51 14.53 13.66
C VAL A 82 -7.96 15.99 13.67
N ARG A 83 -7.97 16.61 12.48
CA ARG A 83 -8.32 18.02 12.25
C ARG A 83 -9.09 18.18 10.92
N GLY A 84 -9.91 19.23 10.83
CA GLY A 84 -10.59 19.58 9.57
C GLY A 84 -9.58 19.93 8.48
N GLY A 85 -9.85 19.49 7.26
CA GLY A 85 -8.99 19.64 6.08
C GLY A 85 -7.89 18.58 5.92
N MET A 86 -7.68 17.71 6.92
CA MET A 86 -6.67 16.65 6.88
C MET A 86 -7.01 15.60 5.81
N ILE A 87 -5.98 15.12 5.10
CA ILE A 87 -6.06 13.91 4.26
C ILE A 87 -5.50 12.74 5.06
N THR A 88 -6.23 11.62 5.10
CA THR A 88 -5.93 10.45 5.92
C THR A 88 -6.43 9.18 5.24
N VAL A 89 -6.26 8.02 5.87
CA VAL A 89 -6.73 6.73 5.35
C VAL A 89 -7.99 6.30 6.10
N LEU A 90 -9.04 5.98 5.35
CA LEU A 90 -10.30 5.45 5.85
C LEU A 90 -10.39 3.95 5.53
N ALA A 91 -10.61 3.13 6.55
CA ALA A 91 -11.11 1.77 6.39
C ALA A 91 -12.64 1.79 6.24
N ARG A 92 -13.13 1.34 5.08
CA ARG A 92 -14.56 1.22 4.79
C ARG A 92 -15.20 0.05 5.53
N VAL A 93 -16.52 0.06 5.64
CA VAL A 93 -17.29 -1.08 6.14
C VAL A 93 -17.00 -2.31 5.30
N GLY A 94 -16.63 -3.42 5.96
CA GLY A 94 -16.18 -4.66 5.33
C GLY A 94 -14.66 -4.81 5.23
N ALA A 95 -13.88 -3.76 5.52
CA ALA A 95 -12.42 -3.84 5.56
C ALA A 95 -11.94 -4.72 6.71
N TYR A 96 -10.91 -5.54 6.46
CA TYR A 96 -10.26 -6.38 7.47
C TYR A 96 -8.93 -5.76 7.90
N ILE A 97 -8.79 -5.45 9.20
CA ILE A 97 -7.59 -4.91 9.81
C ILE A 97 -6.81 -6.09 10.40
N GLN A 98 -5.67 -6.43 9.80
CA GLN A 98 -4.90 -7.61 10.16
C GLN A 98 -4.30 -7.51 11.57
N GLU A 99 -3.71 -6.36 11.91
CA GLU A 99 -3.03 -6.15 13.19
C GLU A 99 -3.97 -6.30 14.39
N SER A 100 -5.22 -5.85 14.24
CA SER A 100 -6.25 -5.99 15.28
C SER A 100 -7.09 -7.27 15.15
N GLY A 101 -7.05 -7.95 14.00
CA GLY A 101 -7.92 -9.10 13.70
C GLY A 101 -9.42 -8.74 13.59
N ILE A 102 -9.75 -7.49 13.27
CA ILE A 102 -11.14 -6.98 13.28
C ILE A 102 -11.62 -6.69 11.86
N THR A 103 -12.88 -7.04 11.57
CA THR A 103 -13.59 -6.58 10.37
C THR A 103 -14.41 -5.34 10.70
N ILE A 104 -14.21 -4.25 9.97
CA ILE A 104 -14.94 -3.00 10.15
C ILE A 104 -16.41 -3.21 9.80
N SER A 105 -17.28 -2.82 10.71
CA SER A 105 -18.73 -2.82 10.54
C SER A 105 -19.30 -1.48 10.98
N LYS A 106 -20.53 -1.17 10.54
CA LYS A 106 -21.24 0.00 11.07
C LYS A 106 -21.50 -0.20 12.55
N ALA A 107 -21.03 0.73 13.38
CA ALA A 107 -21.15 0.64 14.82
C ALA A 107 -21.75 1.92 15.41
N VAL A 108 -22.52 1.78 16.48
CA VAL A 108 -23.02 2.92 17.26
C VAL A 108 -22.11 3.08 18.47
N ILE A 109 -21.34 4.16 18.48
CA ILE A 109 -20.42 4.49 19.58
C ILE A 109 -21.09 5.57 20.41
N ARG A 110 -21.55 5.21 21.62
CA ARG A 110 -22.18 6.15 22.58
C ARG A 110 -23.29 7.01 21.95
N GLY A 111 -24.16 6.38 21.17
CA GLY A 111 -25.32 7.05 20.54
C GLY A 111 -25.03 7.72 19.20
N VAL A 112 -23.78 7.73 18.73
CA VAL A 112 -23.40 8.28 17.42
C VAL A 112 -22.98 7.15 16.48
N GLU A 113 -23.53 7.12 15.27
CA GLU A 113 -23.17 6.13 14.25
C GLU A 113 -21.78 6.41 13.66
N SER A 114 -20.97 5.37 13.48
CA SER A 114 -19.69 5.40 12.78
C SER A 114 -19.73 4.42 11.60
N SER A 115 -19.54 4.93 10.38
CA SER A 115 -19.59 4.16 9.13
C SER A 115 -18.19 3.79 8.60
N GLY A 116 -17.25 3.52 9.51
CA GLY A 116 -15.88 3.19 9.18
C GLY A 116 -14.92 3.54 10.32
N MET A 117 -13.62 3.51 10.02
CA MET A 117 -12.53 3.81 10.94
C MET A 117 -11.42 4.59 10.22
N LEU A 118 -10.89 5.65 10.86
CA LEU A 118 -9.68 6.32 10.39
C LEU A 118 -8.46 5.57 10.94
N CYS A 119 -7.52 5.22 10.07
CA CYS A 119 -6.46 4.27 10.43
C CYS A 119 -5.15 4.94 10.88
N SER A 120 -4.46 4.30 11.83
CA SER A 120 -3.07 4.58 12.19
C SER A 120 -2.08 3.78 11.32
N LEU A 121 -0.78 4.09 11.40
CA LEU A 121 0.25 3.31 10.69
C LEU A 121 0.34 1.87 11.22
N GLU A 122 0.10 1.66 12.51
CA GLU A 122 0.08 0.33 13.12
C GLU A 122 -1.09 -0.51 12.62
N GLU A 123 -2.29 0.07 12.54
CA GLU A 123 -3.47 -0.63 12.01
C GLU A 123 -3.32 -1.01 10.54
N LEU A 124 -2.55 -0.23 9.79
CA LEU A 124 -2.18 -0.51 8.41
C LEU A 124 -1.00 -1.49 8.29
N GLY A 125 -0.35 -1.86 9.41
CA GLY A 125 0.81 -2.75 9.40
C GLY A 125 2.04 -2.13 8.73
N MET A 126 2.15 -0.79 8.71
CA MET A 126 3.24 -0.01 8.12
C MET A 126 4.22 0.54 9.18
N SER A 127 4.04 0.23 10.45
CA SER A 127 4.94 0.69 11.51
C SER A 127 6.26 -0.08 11.49
N SER A 128 7.34 0.61 11.10
CA SER A 128 8.70 0.11 11.29
C SER A 128 9.14 0.35 12.74
N SER A 129 9.34 -0.74 13.48
CA SER A 129 10.05 -0.79 14.78
C SER A 129 9.51 0.11 15.90
N GLY A 130 8.51 -0.39 16.63
CA GLY A 130 8.39 -0.19 18.08
C GLY A 130 7.99 1.19 18.63
N ASP A 131 7.88 2.23 17.80
CA ASP A 131 7.32 3.52 18.23
C ASP A 131 5.83 3.60 17.86
N PRO A 132 4.91 3.61 18.85
CA PRO A 132 3.50 3.72 18.56
C PRO A 132 3.22 5.10 17.96
N SER A 133 2.76 5.10 16.71
CA SER A 133 2.24 6.33 16.10
C SER A 133 1.03 6.77 16.93
N SER A 134 1.18 7.86 17.68
CA SER A 134 0.17 8.37 18.63
C SER A 134 -1.07 9.01 17.95
N GLY A 135 -1.43 8.55 16.75
CA GLY A 135 -2.53 9.09 15.97
C GLY A 135 -2.76 8.39 14.63
N ILE A 136 -3.73 8.92 13.88
CA ILE A 136 -4.07 8.46 12.53
C ILE A 136 -3.04 8.95 11.50
N VAL A 137 -2.95 8.28 10.35
CA VAL A 137 -2.05 8.66 9.26
C VAL A 137 -2.42 10.06 8.74
N ASP A 138 -1.41 10.91 8.58
CA ASP A 138 -1.55 12.23 7.97
C ASP A 138 -0.87 12.23 6.60
N LEU A 139 -1.67 12.25 5.54
CA LEU A 139 -1.22 12.29 4.14
C LEU A 139 -1.32 13.70 3.56
N SER A 140 -1.57 14.73 4.37
CA SER A 140 -1.87 16.08 3.88
C SER A 140 -0.71 16.74 3.10
N GLU A 141 0.52 16.31 3.36
CA GLU A 141 1.72 16.82 2.67
C GLU A 141 2.13 15.97 1.46
N SER A 142 1.55 14.79 1.28
CA SER A 142 1.88 13.94 0.14
C SER A 142 1.11 14.38 -1.10
N SER A 143 1.84 14.67 -2.19
CA SER A 143 1.27 14.90 -3.52
C SER A 143 0.90 13.62 -4.26
N GLU A 144 1.28 12.46 -3.71
CA GLU A 144 1.13 11.16 -4.38
C GLU A 144 -0.28 10.57 -4.24
N TYR A 145 -1.04 11.00 -3.23
CA TYR A 145 -2.34 10.42 -2.90
C TYR A 145 -3.47 11.40 -3.18
N ALA A 146 -4.39 11.04 -4.07
CA ALA A 146 -5.62 11.79 -4.30
C ALA A 146 -6.78 11.22 -3.48
N VAL A 147 -7.67 12.11 -3.02
CA VAL A 147 -8.87 11.70 -2.27
C VAL A 147 -9.76 10.82 -3.14
N GLY A 148 -10.12 9.64 -2.64
CA GLY A 148 -10.90 8.63 -3.34
C GLY A 148 -10.06 7.51 -3.96
N GLU A 149 -8.74 7.61 -3.96
CA GLU A 149 -7.86 6.53 -4.42
C GLU A 149 -7.78 5.41 -3.38
N ASP A 150 -7.68 4.18 -3.87
CA ASP A 150 -7.44 3.02 -3.03
C ASP A 150 -6.07 3.15 -2.35
N PHE A 151 -6.06 3.00 -1.03
CA PHE A 151 -4.84 2.93 -0.25
C PHE A 151 -4.47 1.46 -0.04
N ILE A 152 -3.29 1.04 -0.48
CA ILE A 152 -2.81 -0.33 -0.30
C ILE A 152 -1.75 -0.30 0.80
N PRO A 153 -2.10 -0.64 2.05
CA PRO A 153 -1.21 -0.46 3.20
C PRO A 153 -0.08 -1.48 3.24
N GLN A 154 -0.30 -2.66 2.69
CA GLN A 154 0.70 -3.70 2.55
C GLN A 154 0.80 -4.10 1.10
N GLU A 155 1.99 -3.89 0.58
CA GLU A 155 2.38 -4.39 -0.72
C GLU A 155 2.47 -5.91 -0.70
N GLU A 156 1.99 -6.57 -1.75
CA GLU A 156 2.14 -8.03 -1.86
C GLU A 156 3.64 -8.35 -2.02
N ILE A 157 4.23 -9.05 -1.06
CA ILE A 157 5.63 -9.44 -1.12
C ILE A 157 5.72 -10.84 -1.71
N ILE A 158 6.52 -11.00 -2.75
CA ILE A 158 6.83 -12.29 -3.35
C ILE A 158 8.14 -12.78 -2.72
N GLU A 159 8.08 -13.93 -2.06
CA GLU A 159 9.25 -14.67 -1.58
C GLU A 159 9.59 -15.77 -2.58
N VAL A 160 10.84 -15.76 -3.07
CA VAL A 160 11.35 -16.73 -4.04
C VAL A 160 12.56 -17.47 -3.46
N SER A 161 12.51 -18.79 -3.50
CA SER A 161 13.61 -19.69 -3.19
C SER A 161 14.35 -20.04 -4.47
N VAL A 162 15.48 -19.38 -4.69
CA VAL A 162 16.29 -19.54 -5.91
C VAL A 162 17.33 -20.64 -5.71
N THR A 163 17.35 -21.63 -6.59
CA THR A 163 18.35 -22.70 -6.56
C THR A 163 19.72 -22.20 -7.04
N PRO A 164 20.85 -22.79 -6.59
CA PRO A 164 22.19 -22.29 -6.91
C PRO A 164 22.53 -22.23 -8.41
N ASN A 165 21.88 -23.06 -9.23
CA ASN A 165 22.04 -23.11 -10.68
C ASN A 165 21.27 -21.99 -11.42
N ARG A 166 20.44 -21.21 -10.73
CA ARG A 166 19.57 -20.16 -11.30
C ARG A 166 19.96 -18.77 -10.79
N GLY A 167 21.25 -18.44 -10.84
CA GLY A 167 21.75 -17.12 -10.41
C GLY A 167 21.12 -15.96 -11.17
N ASP A 168 20.58 -16.21 -12.37
CA ASP A 168 19.82 -15.25 -13.15
C ASP A 168 18.49 -14.83 -12.49
N CYS A 169 17.91 -15.66 -11.61
CA CYS A 169 16.69 -15.37 -10.86
C CYS A 169 16.93 -14.66 -9.52
N LEU A 170 18.16 -14.26 -9.20
CA LEU A 170 18.50 -13.53 -7.97
C LEU A 170 18.21 -12.01 -8.04
N GLY A 171 17.48 -11.57 -9.05
CA GLY A 171 17.00 -10.19 -9.17
C GLY A 171 15.60 -10.13 -9.79
N VAL A 172 14.87 -9.05 -9.51
CA VAL A 172 13.48 -8.83 -9.96
C VAL A 172 13.36 -8.90 -11.49
N TYR A 173 14.32 -8.30 -12.22
CA TYR A 173 14.33 -8.36 -13.69
C TYR A 173 14.51 -9.78 -14.24
N GLY A 174 15.30 -10.62 -13.57
CA GLY A 174 15.48 -12.02 -13.95
C GLY A 174 14.20 -12.83 -13.77
N ILE A 175 13.48 -12.58 -12.68
CA ILE A 175 12.14 -13.15 -12.43
C ILE A 175 11.15 -12.67 -13.49
N ALA A 176 11.12 -11.37 -13.80
CA ALA A 176 10.27 -10.81 -14.84
C ALA A 176 10.53 -11.46 -16.21
N ARG A 177 11.80 -11.69 -16.56
CA ARG A 177 12.20 -12.36 -17.79
C ARG A 177 11.69 -13.81 -17.86
N GLU A 178 11.77 -14.54 -16.75
CA GLU A 178 11.26 -15.91 -16.67
C GLU A 178 9.75 -15.96 -16.84
N LEU A 179 9.02 -15.05 -16.18
CA LEU A 179 7.57 -14.92 -16.30
C LEU A 179 7.13 -14.55 -17.73
N ALA A 180 7.83 -13.62 -18.37
CA ALA A 180 7.59 -13.25 -19.76
C ALA A 180 7.83 -14.43 -20.71
N ALA A 181 8.93 -15.17 -20.53
CA ALA A 181 9.21 -16.38 -21.30
C ALA A 181 8.15 -17.48 -21.06
N ALA A 182 7.58 -17.54 -19.86
CA ALA A 182 6.50 -18.44 -19.50
C ALA A 182 5.11 -18.01 -19.98
N GLY A 183 5.01 -16.87 -20.69
CA GLY A 183 3.78 -16.36 -21.29
C GLY A 183 2.88 -15.53 -20.36
N MET A 184 3.42 -15.03 -19.24
CA MET A 184 2.64 -14.27 -18.24
C MET A 184 2.65 -12.75 -18.47
N GLY A 185 3.04 -12.30 -19.66
CA GLY A 185 3.15 -10.88 -19.99
C GLY A 185 4.34 -10.60 -20.90
N SER A 186 4.66 -9.32 -21.06
CA SER A 186 5.82 -8.85 -21.82
C SER A 186 6.80 -8.10 -20.94
N LEU A 187 8.08 -8.40 -21.11
CA LEU A 187 9.14 -7.70 -20.39
C LEU A 187 9.18 -6.22 -20.83
N LYS A 188 9.13 -5.30 -19.88
CA LYS A 188 9.28 -3.87 -20.16
C LYS A 188 10.71 -3.60 -20.62
N GLY A 189 10.85 -2.79 -21.66
CA GLY A 189 12.15 -2.40 -22.18
C GLY A 189 12.92 -1.63 -21.12
N PHE A 190 14.11 -2.12 -20.77
CA PHE A 190 15.00 -1.41 -19.86
C PHE A 190 15.44 -0.11 -20.55
N LEU A 191 15.00 1.06 -20.05
CA LEU A 191 15.45 2.37 -20.51
C LEU A 191 16.90 2.60 -20.01
N TRP A 192 17.84 1.88 -20.62
CA TRP A 192 19.28 2.08 -20.42
C TRP A 192 19.70 3.55 -20.54
N TRP A 193 18.95 4.35 -21.30
CA TRP A 193 19.22 5.75 -21.53
C TRP A 193 19.10 6.62 -20.26
N GLU A 194 18.17 6.35 -19.35
CA GLU A 194 17.98 7.16 -18.13
C GLU A 194 19.09 6.91 -17.11
N VAL A 195 19.50 5.64 -16.95
CA VAL A 195 20.65 5.27 -16.11
C VAL A 195 21.95 5.81 -16.71
N MET A 196 22.09 5.81 -18.03
CA MET A 196 23.26 6.38 -18.71
C MET A 196 23.30 7.91 -18.60
N LEU A 197 22.16 8.60 -18.67
CA LEU A 197 22.07 10.06 -18.46
C LEU A 197 22.43 10.47 -17.03
N LEU A 198 22.02 9.69 -16.02
CA LEU A 198 22.44 9.87 -14.63
C LEU A 198 23.96 9.68 -14.47
N PHE A 199 24.53 8.66 -15.12
CA PHE A 199 25.98 8.43 -15.11
C PHE A 199 26.76 9.54 -15.83
N VAL A 200 26.30 9.99 -16.99
CA VAL A 200 26.91 11.09 -17.75
C VAL A 200 26.84 12.40 -16.97
N SER A 201 25.70 12.70 -16.34
CA SER A 201 25.52 13.88 -15.47
C SER A 201 26.47 13.87 -14.27
N LEU A 202 26.74 12.71 -13.66
CA LEU A 202 27.65 12.57 -12.51
C LEU A 202 29.13 12.56 -12.89
N LEU A 203 29.47 12.18 -14.12
CA LEU A 203 30.85 12.11 -14.62
C LEU A 203 31.31 13.37 -15.38
N LEU A 204 30.37 14.18 -15.88
CA LEU A 204 30.67 15.45 -16.56
C LEU A 204 31.54 16.44 -15.74
N PRO A 205 31.45 16.53 -14.39
CA PRO A 205 32.34 17.40 -13.62
C PRO A 205 33.81 16.94 -13.60
N TRP A 206 34.11 15.69 -13.97
CA TRP A 206 35.45 15.11 -13.89
C TRP A 206 36.18 15.03 -15.24
N ILE A 207 35.51 15.41 -16.34
CA ILE A 207 36.07 15.36 -17.71
C ILE A 207 36.60 16.72 -18.18
N CYS A 208 36.35 17.80 -17.43
CA CYS A 208 36.79 19.17 -17.77
C CYS A 208 37.85 19.76 -16.82
N VAL A 209 38.76 18.95 -16.28
CA VAL A 209 40.02 19.43 -15.67
C VAL A 209 41.21 18.85 -16.41
#